data_AF-A0A3S5AEK6-F1
#
_entry.id   AF-A0A3S5AEK6-F1
#
_cell.length_a   1.000
_cell.length_b   1.000
_cell.length_c   1.000
_cell.angle_alpha   90.00
_cell.angle_beta   90.00
_cell.angle_gamma   90.00
#
_symmetry.space_group_name_H-M   'P 1'
#
loop_
_entity.id
_entity.type
_entity.pdbx_description
1 polymer ?
#
loop_
_entity_poly.entity_id
_entity_poly.type
_entity_poly.pdbx_seq_one_letter_code
_entity_poly.pdbx_strand_id
1 'polypeptide(L)'
;MLSRSFTTGLRIPHFLLVGLIWTCNILLAGLICSLIYYSAWAYLLIGLVRGLAYPDPPQDLVAFITRLFDCCLHRPGLVLTALFLVWHTIHLQRTWGLEERGGMASTILQRLPNWVILAKYFPIRLVASDELLAISATKPRPGHGERAVLLPNDRNYLVGCHPHGILATGSFINFATDATDFDSMFPGLSRHVVTLKFNLSVMLQREYLLGLGKNICRTFIASATD
;
A
#
# COMPACT_ATOMS: atom_id res chain seq x y z
N MET A 1 33.20 3.46 -17.75
CA MET A 1 34.26 3.17 -16.77
C MET A 1 34.06 4.08 -15.56
N LEU A 2 33.34 3.61 -14.53
CA LEU A 2 33.29 4.17 -13.17
C LEU A 2 32.62 3.12 -12.27
N SER A 3 33.39 2.08 -11.95
CA SER A 3 33.10 1.18 -10.84
C SER A 3 33.34 2.00 -9.57
N ARG A 4 32.28 2.54 -8.96
CA ARG A 4 32.37 3.02 -7.58
C ARG A 4 32.32 1.80 -6.68
N SER A 5 33.47 1.50 -6.12
CA SER A 5 33.69 0.54 -5.04
C SER A 5 32.60 0.68 -3.97
N PHE A 6 31.85 -0.40 -3.75
CA PHE A 6 30.93 -0.59 -2.63
C PHE A 6 31.75 -0.84 -1.34
N THR A 7 32.57 0.12 -0.93
CA THR A 7 33.32 0.03 0.32
C THR A 7 33.38 1.38 1.00
N THR A 8 32.47 1.61 1.97
CA THR A 8 32.73 2.28 3.25
C THR A 8 31.42 2.47 4.02
N GLY A 9 31.25 1.71 5.11
CA GLY A 9 30.37 2.11 6.22
C GLY A 9 28.94 1.57 6.30
N LEU A 10 28.58 0.46 5.64
CA LEU A 10 27.30 -0.20 5.94
C LEU A 10 27.39 -0.87 7.33
N ARG A 11 27.03 -0.13 8.38
CA ARG A 11 26.82 -0.74 9.71
C ARG A 11 25.63 -1.70 9.57
N ILE A 12 25.88 -3.00 9.67
CA ILE A 12 24.89 -4.10 9.66
C ILE A 12 23.54 -3.74 10.34
N PRO A 13 23.49 -3.07 11.52
CA PRO A 13 22.22 -2.66 12.14
C PRO A 13 21.37 -1.70 11.28
N HIS A 14 21.98 -0.81 10.50
CA HIS A 14 21.24 0.12 9.64
C HIS A 14 20.62 -0.58 8.42
N PHE A 15 21.32 -1.55 7.83
CA PHE A 15 20.78 -2.30 6.69
C PHE A 15 19.58 -3.16 7.12
N LEU A 16 19.69 -3.82 8.27
CA LEU A 16 18.58 -4.58 8.84
C LEU A 16 17.40 -3.67 9.20
N LEU A 17 17.65 -2.49 9.77
CA LEU A 17 16.59 -1.54 10.09
C LEU A 17 15.84 -1.06 8.85
N VAL A 18 16.56 -0.66 7.79
CA VAL A 18 15.92 -0.16 6.56
C VAL A 18 15.25 -1.28 5.77
N GLY A 19 15.87 -2.46 5.72
CA GLY A 19 15.24 -3.66 5.19
C GLY A 19 13.98 -4.04 5.97
N LEU A 20 13.99 -3.90 7.30
CA LEU A 20 12.84 -4.12 8.15
C LEU A 20 11.76 -3.08 7.90
N ILE A 21 12.08 -1.79 7.76
CA ILE A 21 11.11 -0.75 7.39
C ILE A 21 10.40 -1.15 6.09
N TRP A 22 11.15 -1.55 5.07
CA TRP A 22 10.56 -1.98 3.79
C TRP A 22 9.66 -3.22 3.93
N THR A 23 10.19 -4.28 4.54
CA THR A 23 9.51 -5.56 4.73
C THR A 23 8.27 -5.38 5.62
N CYS A 24 8.36 -4.51 6.62
CA CYS A 24 7.26 -4.21 7.53
C CYS A 24 6.14 -3.44 6.85
N ASN A 25 6.45 -2.51 5.95
CA ASN A 25 5.43 -1.72 5.28
C ASN A 25 4.57 -2.54 4.31
N ILE A 26 5.12 -3.56 3.64
CA ILE A 26 4.35 -4.33 2.63
C ILE A 26 3.97 -5.73 3.14
N LEU A 27 4.95 -6.51 3.61
CA LEU A 27 4.73 -7.92 3.98
C LEU A 27 4.18 -8.06 5.41
N LEU A 28 4.81 -7.41 6.39
CA LEU A 28 4.32 -7.49 7.78
C LEU A 28 2.97 -6.77 7.92
N ALA A 29 2.78 -5.64 7.24
CA ALA A 29 1.49 -4.97 7.18
C ALA A 29 0.41 -5.93 6.68
N GLY A 30 0.68 -6.70 5.62
CA GLY A 30 -0.24 -7.73 5.11
C GLY A 30 -0.58 -8.82 6.14
N LEU A 31 0.42 -9.33 6.85
CA LEU A 31 0.23 -10.33 7.90
C LEU A 31 -0.57 -9.77 9.08
N ILE A 32 -0.22 -8.58 9.57
CA ILE A 32 -0.94 -7.91 10.66
C ILE A 32 -2.39 -7.64 10.24
N CYS A 33 -2.59 -7.13 9.03
CA CYS A 33 -3.91 -6.90 8.45
C CYS A 33 -4.75 -8.18 8.41
N SER A 34 -4.14 -9.29 8.00
CA SER A 34 -4.78 -10.61 7.98
C SER A 34 -5.15 -11.06 9.40
N LEU A 35 -4.22 -10.95 10.35
CA LEU A 35 -4.44 -11.33 11.74
C LEU A 35 -5.58 -10.54 12.38
N ILE A 36 -5.62 -9.22 12.19
CA ILE A 36 -6.71 -8.37 12.67
C ILE A 36 -8.04 -8.82 12.06
N TYR A 37 -8.07 -9.06 10.75
CA TYR A 37 -9.29 -9.45 10.06
C TYR A 37 -9.82 -10.81 10.52
N TYR A 38 -8.97 -11.84 10.55
CA TYR A 38 -9.38 -13.18 10.97
C TYR A 38 -9.68 -13.25 12.46
N SER A 39 -8.97 -12.47 13.30
CA SER A 39 -9.29 -12.38 14.73
C SER A 39 -10.64 -11.69 14.98
N ALA A 40 -11.02 -10.67 14.20
CA ALA A 40 -12.34 -10.05 14.28
C ALA A 40 -13.46 -11.07 13.95
N TRP A 41 -13.29 -11.88 12.89
CA TRP A 41 -14.22 -12.95 12.56
C TRP A 41 -14.27 -14.04 13.62
N ALA A 42 -13.11 -14.50 14.13
CA ALA A 42 -13.06 -15.49 15.19
C ALA A 42 -13.72 -14.99 16.48
N TYR A 43 -13.47 -13.73 16.85
CA TYR A 43 -14.10 -13.09 18.01
C TYR A 43 -15.62 -13.04 17.87
N LEU A 44 -16.12 -12.66 16.69
CA LEU A 44 -17.56 -12.65 16.41
C LEU A 44 -18.16 -14.06 16.51
N LEU A 45 -17.51 -15.07 15.90
CA LEU A 45 -17.98 -16.45 15.91
C LEU A 45 -18.03 -17.03 17.33
N ILE A 46 -16.93 -16.89 18.09
CA ILE A 46 -16.84 -17.36 19.47
C ILE A 46 -17.87 -16.67 20.35
N GLY A 47 -18.04 -15.35 20.19
CA GLY A 47 -19.02 -14.58 20.95
C GLY A 47 -20.47 -14.96 20.64
N LEU A 48 -20.79 -15.27 19.38
CA LEU A 48 -22.11 -15.78 19.00
C LEU A 48 -22.40 -17.14 19.63
N VAL A 49 -21.44 -18.07 19.58
CA VAL A 49 -21.58 -19.40 20.20
C VAL A 49 -21.76 -19.27 21.71
N ARG A 50 -20.99 -18.39 22.37
CA ARG A 50 -21.14 -18.09 23.81
C ARG A 50 -22.47 -17.43 24.14
N GLY A 51 -22.97 -16.55 23.28
CA GLY A 51 -24.27 -15.89 23.46
C GLY A 51 -25.46 -16.85 23.40
N LEU A 52 -25.35 -17.95 22.64
CA LEU A 52 -26.36 -19.01 22.57
C LEU A 52 -26.31 -19.97 23.76
N ALA A 53 -25.15 -20.08 24.42
CA ALA A 53 -24.93 -20.91 25.59
C ALA A 53 -25.01 -20.06 26.86
N TYR A 54 -26.20 -19.61 27.27
CA TYR A 54 -26.34 -18.86 28.53
C TYR A 54 -27.42 -19.45 29.45
N PRO A 55 -27.06 -20.37 30.36
CA PRO A 55 -27.92 -20.77 31.46
C PRO A 55 -27.41 -20.24 32.80
N ASP A 56 -28.38 -19.97 33.68
CA ASP A 56 -28.32 -19.73 35.13
C ASP A 56 -27.76 -18.40 35.70
N PRO A 57 -28.38 -17.90 36.81
CA PRO A 57 -27.92 -16.73 37.55
C PRO A 57 -26.55 -16.95 38.23
N PRO A 58 -25.75 -15.89 38.46
CA PRO A 58 -24.42 -16.03 39.03
C PRO A 58 -24.51 -16.56 40.47
N GLN A 59 -23.84 -17.69 40.74
CA GLN A 59 -23.85 -18.33 42.05
C GLN A 59 -22.70 -17.87 42.95
N ASP A 60 -21.64 -17.29 42.38
CA ASP A 60 -20.46 -16.80 43.10
C ASP A 60 -19.92 -15.47 42.54
N LEU A 61 -18.91 -14.90 43.23
CA LEU A 61 -18.27 -13.64 42.84
C LEU A 61 -17.62 -13.71 41.45
N VAL A 62 -17.07 -14.88 41.08
CA VAL A 62 -16.41 -15.09 39.78
C VAL A 62 -17.44 -15.03 38.64
N ALA A 63 -18.60 -15.67 38.81
CA ALA A 63 -19.71 -15.62 37.87
C ALA A 63 -20.29 -14.20 37.74
N PHE A 64 -20.35 -13.45 38.86
CA PHE A 64 -20.77 -12.05 38.83
C PHE A 64 -19.79 -11.16 38.03
N ILE A 65 -18.48 -11.28 38.28
CA ILE A 65 -17.45 -10.52 37.54
C ILE A 65 -17.46 -10.88 36.06
N THR A 66 -17.63 -12.17 35.72
CA THR A 66 -17.69 -12.65 34.33
C THR A 66 -18.92 -12.08 33.63
N ARG A 67 -20.08 -12.05 34.29
CA ARG A 67 -21.29 -11.38 33.77
C ARG A 67 -21.08 -9.88 33.52
N LEU A 68 -20.41 -9.18 34.43
CA LEU A 68 -20.11 -7.76 34.25
C LEU A 68 -19.20 -7.54 33.04
N PHE A 69 -18.15 -8.36 32.89
CA PHE A 69 -17.27 -8.32 31.72
C PHE A 69 -18.04 -8.60 30.42
N ASP A 70 -18.92 -9.60 30.42
CA ASP A 70 -19.72 -9.96 29.25
C ASP A 70 -20.68 -8.83 28.83
N CYS A 71 -21.37 -8.22 29.81
CA CYS A 71 -22.32 -7.14 29.55
C CYS A 71 -21.64 -5.83 29.16
N CYS A 72 -20.54 -5.46 29.82
CA CYS A 72 -19.92 -4.15 29.66
C CYS A 72 -18.86 -4.11 28.56
N LEU A 73 -18.19 -5.23 28.28
CA LEU A 73 -17.07 -5.26 27.33
C LEU A 73 -17.31 -6.23 26.16
N HIS A 74 -17.72 -7.46 26.44
CA HIS A 74 -17.84 -8.47 25.39
C HIS A 74 -18.99 -8.17 24.42
N ARG A 75 -20.21 -7.95 24.92
CA ARG A 75 -21.39 -7.69 24.08
C ARG A 75 -21.28 -6.39 23.28
N PRO A 76 -20.90 -5.24 23.87
CA PRO A 76 -20.63 -4.04 23.08
C PRO A 76 -19.50 -4.26 22.07
N GLY A 77 -18.45 -4.99 22.46
CA GLY A 77 -17.36 -5.37 21.56
C GLY A 77 -17.81 -6.19 20.36
N LEU A 78 -18.73 -7.15 20.54
CA LEU A 78 -19.32 -7.94 19.45
C LEU A 78 -20.13 -7.07 18.49
N VAL A 79 -20.93 -6.14 19.02
CA VAL A 79 -21.68 -5.18 18.19
C VAL A 79 -20.73 -4.31 17.37
N LEU A 80 -19.70 -3.74 17.99
CA LEU A 80 -18.69 -2.94 17.29
C LEU A 80 -17.95 -3.74 16.22
N THR A 81 -17.61 -4.99 16.52
CA THR A 81 -16.95 -5.90 15.56
C THR A 81 -17.88 -6.22 14.38
N ALA A 82 -19.15 -6.51 14.64
CA ALA A 82 -20.13 -6.74 13.60
C ALA A 82 -20.36 -5.50 12.73
N LEU A 83 -20.50 -4.32 13.33
CA LEU A 83 -20.62 -3.05 12.61
C LEU A 83 -19.39 -2.78 11.75
N PHE A 84 -18.18 -3.03 12.27
CA PHE A 84 -16.95 -2.92 11.52
C PHE A 84 -16.96 -3.86 10.31
N LEU A 85 -17.30 -5.14 10.49
CA LEU A 85 -17.35 -6.12 9.39
C LEU A 85 -18.42 -5.76 8.34
N VAL A 86 -19.58 -5.27 8.75
CA VAL A 86 -20.66 -4.82 7.84
C VAL A 86 -20.25 -3.57 7.06
N TRP A 87 -19.75 -2.54 7.74
CA TRP A 87 -19.20 -1.36 7.07
C TRP A 87 -18.12 -1.77 6.08
N HIS A 88 -17.28 -2.72 6.47
CA HIS A 88 -16.19 -3.20 5.64
C HIS A 88 -16.68 -3.96 4.41
N THR A 89 -17.67 -4.86 4.52
CA THR A 89 -18.20 -5.57 3.35
C THR A 89 -18.86 -4.60 2.36
N ILE A 90 -19.58 -3.60 2.87
CA ILE A 90 -20.15 -2.51 2.05
C ILE A 90 -19.02 -1.74 1.35
N HIS A 91 -17.96 -1.38 2.06
CA HIS A 91 -16.81 -0.70 1.47
C HIS A 91 -16.12 -1.53 0.39
N LEU A 92 -15.96 -2.84 0.62
CA LEU A 92 -15.38 -3.75 -0.37
C LEU A 92 -16.25 -3.85 -1.63
N GLN A 93 -17.58 -3.88 -1.48
CA GLN A 93 -18.52 -3.85 -2.60
C GLN A 93 -18.41 -2.54 -3.39
N ARG A 94 -18.32 -1.39 -2.70
CA ARG A 94 -18.18 -0.08 -3.34
C ARG A 94 -16.86 0.08 -4.10
N THR A 95 -15.80 -0.52 -3.58
CA THR A 95 -14.45 -0.44 -4.15
C THR A 95 -14.14 -1.61 -5.08
N TRP A 96 -15.12 -2.47 -5.36
CA TRP A 96 -14.95 -3.62 -6.23
C TRP A 96 -14.51 -3.17 -7.63
N GLY A 97 -13.52 -3.86 -8.22
CA GLY A 97 -12.96 -3.51 -9.52
C GLY A 97 -11.90 -2.39 -9.51
N LEU A 98 -11.74 -1.62 -8.43
CA LEU A 98 -10.61 -0.68 -8.29
C LEU A 98 -9.26 -1.39 -8.28
N GLU A 99 -9.24 -2.67 -7.94
CA GLU A 99 -8.05 -3.51 -8.06
C GLU A 99 -7.59 -3.66 -9.50
N GLU A 100 -8.46 -3.47 -10.50
CA GLU A 100 -8.11 -3.62 -11.91
C GLU A 100 -7.79 -2.28 -12.56
N ARG A 101 -8.46 -1.20 -12.13
CA ARG A 101 -8.35 0.12 -12.77
C ARG A 101 -7.48 1.10 -11.97
N GLY A 102 -7.30 0.85 -10.67
CA GLY A 102 -6.79 1.81 -9.70
C GLY A 102 -7.88 2.83 -9.30
N GLY A 103 -7.49 3.92 -8.62
CA GLY A 103 -8.39 5.06 -8.38
C GLY A 103 -8.56 5.52 -6.92
N MET A 104 -7.85 4.94 -5.95
CA MET A 104 -7.95 5.31 -4.52
C MET A 104 -6.68 5.94 -3.95
N ALA A 105 -5.93 6.64 -4.80
CA ALA A 105 -4.69 7.30 -4.47
C ALA A 105 -4.82 8.24 -3.25
N SER A 106 -4.02 8.01 -2.22
CA SER A 106 -3.90 8.91 -1.07
C SER A 106 -2.57 9.64 -1.08
N THR A 107 -2.61 10.97 -1.19
CA THR A 107 -1.42 11.82 -1.17
C THR A 107 -0.66 11.71 0.15
N ILE A 108 -1.37 11.49 1.26
CA ILE A 108 -0.78 11.30 2.59
C ILE A 108 0.07 10.03 2.61
N LEU A 109 -0.49 8.90 2.14
CA LEU A 109 0.23 7.63 2.11
C LEU A 109 1.41 7.66 1.15
N GLN A 110 1.30 8.35 0.02
CA GLN A 110 2.36 8.50 -0.96
C GLN A 110 3.54 9.36 -0.49
N ARG A 111 3.30 10.27 0.46
CA ARG A 111 4.29 11.23 0.98
C ARG A 111 4.79 10.87 2.38
N LEU A 112 4.56 9.64 2.85
CA LEU A 112 5.07 9.22 4.14
C LEU A 112 6.61 9.36 4.20
N PRO A 113 7.17 9.89 5.31
CA PRO A 113 8.61 10.11 5.45
C PRO A 113 9.45 8.85 5.24
N ASN A 114 8.90 7.68 5.55
CA ASN A 114 9.54 6.38 5.34
C ASN A 114 10.00 6.18 3.90
N TRP A 115 9.23 6.64 2.92
CA TRP A 115 9.59 6.53 1.50
C TRP A 115 10.78 7.40 1.14
N VAL A 116 10.84 8.61 1.68
CA VAL A 116 11.97 9.54 1.49
C VAL A 116 13.24 8.98 2.14
N ILE A 117 13.13 8.36 3.32
CA ILE A 117 14.26 7.71 3.99
C ILE A 117 14.79 6.55 3.14
N LEU A 118 13.90 5.69 2.63
CA LEU A 118 14.25 4.57 1.76
C LEU A 118 14.91 5.04 0.45
N ALA A 119 14.36 6.07 -0.18
CA ALA A 119 14.91 6.65 -1.40
C ALA A 119 16.33 7.20 -1.17
N LYS A 120 16.57 7.89 -0.06
CA LYS A 120 17.89 8.43 0.30
C LYS A 120 18.90 7.33 0.66
N TYR A 121 18.46 6.28 1.36
CA TYR A 121 19.32 5.20 1.82
C TYR A 121 19.81 4.30 0.66
N PHE A 122 18.92 3.94 -0.27
CA PHE A 122 19.24 3.10 -1.45
C PHE A 122 19.56 3.93 -2.72
N PRO A 123 20.10 5.14 -2.55
CA PRO A 123 20.06 6.26 -3.52
C PRO A 123 19.11 6.11 -4.72
N ILE A 124 17.83 5.83 -4.47
CA ILE A 124 16.83 5.61 -5.53
C ILE A 124 16.50 6.97 -6.16
N ARG A 125 16.69 7.07 -7.47
CA ARG A 125 16.42 8.29 -8.24
C ARG A 125 15.83 7.92 -9.60
N LEU A 126 14.89 8.74 -10.06
CA LEU A 126 14.51 8.76 -11.47
C LEU A 126 15.55 9.57 -12.25
N VAL A 127 16.06 8.94 -13.31
CA VAL A 127 16.99 9.53 -14.28
C VAL A 127 16.38 9.30 -15.65
N ALA A 128 16.11 10.38 -16.37
CA ALA A 128 15.63 10.30 -17.74
C ALA A 128 16.78 9.84 -18.65
N SER A 129 16.50 8.92 -19.57
CA SER A 129 17.46 8.54 -20.62
C SER A 129 17.59 9.65 -21.66
N ASP A 130 18.71 9.65 -22.38
CA ASP A 130 18.97 10.62 -23.45
C ASP A 130 17.90 10.56 -24.56
N GLU A 131 17.34 9.38 -24.80
CA GLU A 131 16.23 9.17 -25.75
C GLU A 131 14.96 9.91 -25.32
N LEU A 132 14.58 9.83 -24.04
CA LEU A 132 13.41 10.54 -23.52
C LEU A 132 13.63 12.04 -23.51
N LEU A 133 14.85 12.49 -23.23
CA LEU A 133 15.23 13.90 -23.30
C LEU A 133 15.19 14.42 -24.74
N ALA A 134 15.65 13.63 -25.72
CA ALA A 134 15.57 13.97 -27.14
C ALA A 134 14.12 14.11 -27.61
N ILE A 135 13.24 13.18 -27.21
CA ILE A 135 11.80 13.27 -27.49
C ILE A 135 11.22 14.53 -26.86
N SER A 136 11.55 14.82 -25.59
CA SER A 136 11.06 16.01 -24.90
C SER A 136 11.55 17.32 -25.53
N ALA A 137 12.73 17.35 -26.14
CA ALA A 137 13.28 18.54 -26.79
C ALA A 137 12.47 18.98 -28.02
N THR A 138 11.72 18.06 -28.63
CA THR A 138 10.82 18.36 -29.76
C THR A 138 9.57 19.16 -29.35
N LYS A 139 9.31 19.30 -28.04
CA LYS A 139 8.12 19.98 -27.52
C LYS A 139 8.48 21.31 -26.84
N PRO A 140 7.67 22.36 -27.03
CA PRO A 140 7.83 23.60 -26.27
C PRO A 140 7.65 23.34 -24.77
N ARG A 141 8.47 23.99 -23.92
CA ARG A 141 8.43 23.89 -22.46
C ARG A 141 7.75 25.12 -21.82
N PRO A 142 6.42 25.24 -21.83
CA PRO A 142 5.77 26.34 -21.11
C PRO A 142 5.74 26.02 -19.61
N GLY A 143 6.44 26.79 -18.78
CA GLY A 143 6.25 26.81 -17.32
C GLY A 143 6.67 25.58 -16.52
N HIS A 144 7.39 24.61 -17.12
CA HIS A 144 7.88 23.42 -16.42
C HIS A 144 9.37 23.56 -16.08
N GLY A 145 9.80 23.01 -14.93
CA GLY A 145 11.18 23.09 -14.46
C GLY A 145 12.17 22.38 -15.40
N GLU A 146 13.46 22.74 -15.34
CA GLU A 146 14.52 22.23 -16.24
C GLU A 146 14.64 20.70 -16.30
N ARG A 147 14.15 20.02 -15.25
CA ARG A 147 14.19 18.55 -15.11
C ARG A 147 12.97 17.84 -15.70
N ALA A 148 11.96 18.57 -16.16
CA ALA A 148 10.73 18.00 -16.70
C ALA A 148 10.94 17.40 -18.10
N VAL A 149 10.40 16.20 -18.30
CA VAL A 149 10.43 15.42 -19.54
C VAL A 149 9.02 15.37 -20.10
N LEU A 150 8.80 16.05 -21.23
CA LEU A 150 7.50 16.17 -21.86
C LEU A 150 7.27 15.03 -22.86
N LEU A 151 6.49 14.04 -22.45
CA LEU A 151 6.10 12.93 -23.30
C LEU A 151 4.71 13.18 -23.94
N PRO A 152 4.38 12.52 -25.06
CA PRO A 152 3.01 12.48 -25.59
C PRO A 152 2.03 11.86 -24.59
N ASN A 153 0.94 12.56 -24.30
CA ASN A 153 -0.13 12.09 -23.39
C ASN A 153 -1.28 11.40 -24.16
N ASP A 154 -1.10 11.16 -25.46
CA ASP A 154 -2.06 10.51 -26.36
C ASP A 154 -1.93 8.97 -26.36
N ARG A 155 -1.07 8.42 -25.49
CA ARG A 155 -0.72 7.00 -25.47
C ARG A 155 -0.30 6.54 -24.09
N ASN A 156 -0.37 5.23 -23.89
CA ASN A 156 0.11 4.56 -22.68
C ASN A 156 1.56 4.11 -22.86
N TYR A 157 2.35 4.23 -21.78
CA TYR A 157 3.73 3.75 -21.73
C TYR A 157 3.82 2.53 -20.81
N LEU A 158 4.43 1.46 -21.31
CA LEU A 158 4.73 0.28 -20.51
C LEU A 158 6.18 0.36 -20.03
N VAL A 159 6.37 0.39 -18.70
CA VAL A 159 7.70 0.40 -18.09
C VAL A 159 8.04 -0.98 -17.57
N GLY A 160 9.03 -1.63 -18.18
CA GLY A 160 9.66 -2.83 -17.63
C GLY A 160 10.72 -2.46 -16.61
N CYS A 161 10.72 -3.10 -15.43
CA CYS A 161 11.77 -2.89 -14.43
C CYS A 161 12.52 -4.19 -14.15
N HIS A 162 13.86 -4.12 -14.21
CA HIS A 162 14.76 -5.24 -13.93
C HIS A 162 15.98 -4.72 -13.14
N PRO A 163 16.53 -5.46 -12.15
CA PRO A 163 16.08 -6.76 -11.66
C PRO A 163 14.80 -6.66 -10.82
N HIS A 164 13.88 -7.59 -11.06
CA HIS A 164 12.70 -7.78 -10.21
C HIS A 164 13.12 -8.64 -9.01
N GLY A 165 13.91 -8.08 -8.10
CA GLY A 165 14.13 -8.75 -6.82
C GLY A 165 12.80 -8.96 -6.09
N ILE A 166 12.77 -9.86 -5.10
CA ILE A 166 11.62 -10.13 -4.20
C ILE A 166 10.98 -8.84 -3.66
N LEU A 167 11.74 -7.75 -3.59
CA LEU A 167 11.34 -6.51 -2.96
C LEU A 167 10.99 -5.38 -3.92
N ALA A 168 11.27 -5.46 -5.24
CA ALA A 168 10.96 -4.43 -6.26
C ALA A 168 11.06 -2.95 -5.78
N THR A 169 11.99 -2.65 -4.86
CA THR A 169 11.95 -1.44 -4.04
C THR A 169 12.16 -0.19 -4.88
N GLY A 170 13.05 -0.26 -5.88
CA GLY A 170 13.27 0.83 -6.82
C GLY A 170 12.01 1.21 -7.58
N SER A 171 11.29 0.21 -8.13
CA SER A 171 10.05 0.45 -8.88
C SER A 171 8.97 1.03 -7.98
N PHE A 172 8.78 0.45 -6.80
CA PHE A 172 7.74 0.91 -5.90
C PHE A 172 8.01 2.33 -5.40
N ILE A 173 9.23 2.63 -4.95
CA ILE A 173 9.57 3.98 -4.49
C ILE A 173 9.43 4.99 -5.63
N ASN A 174 9.87 4.67 -6.85
CA ASN A 174 9.77 5.57 -8.00
C ASN A 174 8.35 5.74 -8.56
N PHE A 175 7.50 4.70 -8.55
CA PHE A 175 6.23 4.69 -9.26
C PHE A 175 4.99 4.58 -8.36
N ALA A 176 5.10 4.01 -7.16
CA ALA A 176 4.00 3.91 -6.20
C ALA A 176 4.07 4.98 -5.09
N THR A 177 5.16 5.75 -4.97
CA THR A 177 5.29 6.79 -3.93
C THR A 177 5.74 8.12 -4.52
N ASP A 178 5.53 9.21 -3.81
CA ASP A 178 5.99 10.55 -4.23
C ASP A 178 7.46 10.81 -3.86
N ALA A 179 8.20 9.83 -3.32
CA ALA A 179 9.53 10.04 -2.75
C ALA A 179 10.62 10.50 -3.73
N THR A 180 10.42 10.29 -5.04
CA THR A 180 11.38 10.67 -6.09
C THR A 180 10.80 11.68 -7.07
N ASP A 181 9.69 12.33 -6.70
CA ASP A 181 9.05 13.42 -7.45
C ASP A 181 8.70 13.07 -8.91
N PHE A 182 8.17 11.86 -9.16
CA PHE A 182 7.80 11.41 -10.51
C PHE A 182 6.93 12.42 -11.25
N ASP A 183 5.88 12.93 -10.60
CA ASP A 183 4.92 13.86 -11.20
C ASP A 183 5.58 15.18 -11.63
N SER A 184 6.71 15.55 -11.01
CA SER A 184 7.50 16.73 -11.41
C SER A 184 8.38 16.46 -12.63
N MET A 185 8.92 15.23 -12.74
CA MET A 185 9.78 14.82 -13.85
C MET A 185 8.97 14.46 -15.09
N PHE A 186 7.77 13.88 -14.92
CA PHE A 186 6.89 13.43 -15.99
C PHE A 186 5.50 14.07 -15.84
N PRO A 187 5.39 15.39 -16.07
CA PRO A 187 4.13 16.10 -15.87
C PRO A 187 3.06 15.61 -16.85
N GLY A 188 1.83 15.44 -16.34
CA GLY A 188 0.67 15.01 -17.13
C GLY A 188 0.58 13.51 -17.41
N LEU A 189 1.57 12.71 -16.98
CA LEU A 189 1.49 11.26 -17.03
C LEU A 189 0.92 10.68 -15.75
N SER A 190 0.03 9.70 -15.90
CA SER A 190 -0.50 8.89 -14.80
C SER A 190 0.28 7.58 -14.70
N ARG A 191 0.82 7.31 -13.50
CA ARG A 191 1.57 6.08 -13.20
C ARG A 191 0.68 5.02 -12.56
N HIS A 192 0.78 3.81 -13.07
CA HIS A 192 0.11 2.62 -12.54
C HIS A 192 1.16 1.55 -12.24
N VAL A 193 1.08 0.94 -11.05
CA VAL A 193 2.00 -0.11 -10.63
C VAL A 193 1.24 -1.42 -10.50
N VAL A 194 1.63 -2.40 -11.29
CA VAL A 194 1.02 -3.72 -11.24
C VAL A 194 1.65 -4.52 -10.08
N THR A 195 0.82 -5.16 -9.27
CA THR A 195 1.26 -6.01 -8.16
C THR A 195 0.61 -7.39 -8.22
N LEU A 196 1.17 -8.35 -7.48
CA LEU A 196 0.59 -9.70 -7.36
C LEU A 196 -0.84 -9.63 -6.82
N LYS A 197 -1.73 -10.45 -7.39
CA LYS A 197 -3.12 -10.61 -6.93
C LYS A 197 -3.22 -10.85 -5.42
N PHE A 198 -2.28 -11.60 -4.85
CA PHE A 198 -2.21 -11.90 -3.43
C PHE A 198 -2.11 -10.64 -2.55
N ASN A 199 -1.32 -9.63 -2.95
CA ASN A 199 -1.16 -8.40 -2.17
C ASN A 199 -2.47 -7.61 -2.06
N LEU A 200 -3.37 -7.80 -3.02
CA LEU A 200 -4.70 -7.18 -3.06
C LEU A 200 -5.80 -8.12 -2.56
N SER A 201 -5.46 -9.31 -2.05
CA SER A 201 -6.44 -10.30 -1.57
C SER A 201 -6.86 -10.07 -0.12
N VAL A 202 -5.93 -9.57 0.71
CA VAL A 202 -6.19 -9.26 2.11
C VAL A 202 -6.72 -7.84 2.22
N MET A 203 -7.91 -7.69 2.82
CA MET A 203 -8.72 -6.48 2.80
C MET A 203 -8.03 -5.20 3.32
N LEU A 204 -7.43 -5.20 4.51
CA LEU A 204 -6.76 -3.98 5.03
C LEU A 204 -5.45 -3.67 4.27
N GLN A 205 -4.75 -4.72 3.82
CA GLN A 205 -3.55 -4.57 2.98
C GLN A 205 -3.91 -3.98 1.61
N ARG A 206 -5.04 -4.42 1.04
CA ARG A 206 -5.59 -3.92 -0.21
C ARG A 206 -5.86 -2.42 -0.13
N GLU A 207 -6.55 -1.95 0.91
CA GLU A 207 -6.81 -0.50 1.07
C GLU A 207 -5.53 0.30 1.22
N TYR A 208 -4.56 -0.21 2.00
CA TYR A 208 -3.26 0.40 2.14
C TYR A 208 -2.52 0.52 0.80
N LEU A 209 -2.50 -0.56 0.00
CA LEU A 209 -1.85 -0.57 -1.31
C LEU A 209 -2.61 0.26 -2.35
N LEU A 210 -3.94 0.22 -2.39
CA LEU A 210 -4.73 1.08 -3.29
C LEU A 210 -4.51 2.57 -2.99
N GLY A 211 -4.24 2.91 -1.72
CA GLY A 211 -3.84 4.24 -1.29
C GLY A 211 -2.40 4.63 -1.67
N LEU A 212 -1.52 3.65 -1.87
CA LEU A 212 -0.12 3.86 -2.24
C LEU A 212 0.02 3.96 -3.76
N GLY A 213 0.29 5.16 -4.23
CA GLY A 213 0.52 5.48 -5.63
C GLY A 213 -0.77 5.85 -6.32
N LYS A 214 -0.65 6.44 -7.53
CA LYS A 214 -1.84 6.88 -8.23
C LYS A 214 -2.72 5.72 -8.66
N ASN A 215 -2.19 4.52 -8.89
CA ASN A 215 -2.98 3.34 -9.23
C ASN A 215 -2.18 2.03 -9.04
N ILE A 216 -2.24 1.39 -7.87
CA ILE A 216 -1.80 -0.03 -7.73
C ILE A 216 -2.91 -0.94 -8.25
N CYS A 217 -2.59 -1.84 -9.20
CA CYS A 217 -3.57 -2.68 -9.89
C CYS A 217 -3.11 -4.15 -10.04
N ARG A 218 -4.05 -5.07 -10.28
CA ARG A 218 -3.82 -6.49 -10.62
C ARG A 218 -3.56 -6.71 -12.11
N THR A 219 -4.17 -5.89 -12.96
CA THR A 219 -4.10 -6.01 -14.42
C THR A 219 -3.99 -4.61 -15.01
N PHE A 220 -3.21 -4.45 -16.08
CA PHE A 220 -3.15 -3.20 -16.82
C PHE A 220 -4.19 -3.23 -17.95
N ILE A 221 -5.33 -2.56 -17.76
CA ILE A 221 -6.25 -2.25 -18.86
C ILE A 221 -6.74 -0.82 -18.66
N ALA A 222 -5.97 0.13 -19.17
CA ALA A 222 -6.52 1.43 -19.57
C ALA A 222 -6.45 1.47 -21.10
N SER A 223 -7.62 1.49 -21.73
CA SER A 223 -7.78 1.93 -23.10
C SER A 223 -7.24 3.37 -23.20
N ALA A 224 -6.46 3.69 -24.23
CA ALA A 224 -5.98 5.06 -24.46
C ALA A 224 -7.10 6.04 -24.87
N THR A 225 -8.35 5.58 -24.91
CA THR A 225 -9.53 6.40 -25.14
C THR A 225 -10.42 6.35 -23.89
N ASP A 226 -10.38 7.43 -23.12
CA ASP A 226 -11.53 8.11 -22.50
C ASP A 226 -11.08 9.51 -22.04
#